data_AF-A0AAE3G4N4-F1
#
_entry.id   AF-A0AAE3G4N4-F1
#
_cell.length_a   1.000
_cell.length_b   1.000
_cell.length_c   1.000
_cell.angle_alpha   90.00
_cell.angle_beta   90.00
_cell.angle_gamma   90.00
#
_symmetry.space_group_name_H-M   'P 1'
#
loop_
_entity.id
_entity.type
_entity.pdbx_description
1 polymer ?
#
loop_
_entity_poly.entity_id
_entity_poly.type
_entity_poly.pdbx_seq_one_letter_code
_entity_poly.pdbx_strand_id
1 'polypeptide(L)'
;MATSADVLQFYPTPAALARHAWSLFESREFIRVLEPSAGTGDLADPGRAELAGMRQAAIDCVEYDIERHAVLREKGYRVVGHDFLALRDGAIYSHIIMNPPFASGAAHVLHAWKILYHGEIVAVINAETLDNPCTRERQQLARLVADHGRVEYHDAAFLSPETQRKSAVRIALVWLNKQAASATDVLGDLLADLRRDRASAEDWAQAGDTGEAQALMLPERFIENVVLAFDASVEAAKTMILAEARFKNYRALVGKTMAEANGEAGRGVDQRDSAYVINRLNEAYGELKDRAWTAILRSTDVTSRLSSAAQKRLEAQFEDIKQMAFTESNIRGFICGLVAKQGEIQVDMACDVFDEIMRYHSDNRAYYMGWRSNDRHRTLAMRIKTTRFVLPGFQYWPFGSGLAWESRRRLADIDKVFAMLDGKLTPEVGLADLFEHHQRALANGERLQASYFDVRYYKGRGTIHFFPRSKTLVDRLNRLVGRERAWLPEDAEQAHPDFWAQYEAAEKMTKTVNAAIVERQRGHYHNLLWMAEHGQDDDRARAMELLGEAITEAVGAHGFEPETLLEANPARPRLTASR
;
A
#
# COMPACT_ATOMS: atom_id res chain seq x y z
N MET A 1 33.96 -1.96 15.15
CA MET A 1 32.55 -1.51 15.18
C MET A 1 31.71 -2.75 14.94
N ALA A 2 30.79 -3.08 15.86
CA ALA A 2 29.84 -4.18 15.65
C ALA A 2 28.93 -3.82 14.46
N THR A 3 28.68 -4.76 13.55
CA THR A 3 27.75 -4.53 12.43
C THR A 3 26.29 -4.44 12.95
N SER A 4 25.36 -3.83 12.22
CA SER A 4 23.93 -3.79 12.62
C SER A 4 23.39 -5.20 12.93
N ALA A 5 23.86 -6.20 12.18
CA ALA A 5 23.57 -7.61 12.38
C ALA A 5 24.14 -8.23 13.68
N ASP A 6 25.23 -7.68 14.24
CA ASP A 6 25.79 -8.11 15.54
C ASP A 6 25.02 -7.51 16.72
N VAL A 7 24.50 -6.29 16.55
CA VAL A 7 23.65 -5.61 17.55
C VAL A 7 22.28 -6.30 17.64
N LEU A 8 21.73 -6.75 16.50
CA LEU A 8 20.42 -7.41 16.42
C LEU A 8 20.46 -8.94 16.50
N GLN A 9 21.65 -9.55 16.68
CA GLN A 9 21.83 -11.01 16.78
C GLN A 9 21.18 -11.80 15.62
N PHE A 10 21.38 -11.35 14.37
CA PHE A 10 20.81 -12.01 13.21
C PHE A 10 21.60 -13.29 12.82
N TYR A 11 20.91 -14.44 12.82
CA TYR A 11 21.45 -15.74 12.40
C TYR A 11 20.46 -16.44 11.44
N PRO A 12 20.73 -16.47 10.12
CA PRO A 12 19.92 -17.24 9.17
C PRO A 12 19.83 -18.70 9.61
N THR A 13 18.61 -19.22 9.72
CA THR A 13 18.39 -20.61 10.11
C THR A 13 18.83 -21.54 8.96
N PRO A 14 19.76 -22.50 9.18
CA PRO A 14 20.14 -23.46 8.15
C PRO A 14 18.93 -24.25 7.65
N ALA A 15 18.83 -24.48 6.34
CA ALA A 15 17.68 -25.14 5.72
C ALA A 15 17.37 -26.54 6.28
N ALA A 16 18.38 -27.27 6.72
CA ALA A 16 18.21 -28.56 7.40
C ALA A 16 17.54 -28.40 8.78
N LEU A 17 17.98 -27.40 9.56
CA LEU A 17 17.40 -27.08 10.87
C LEU A 17 15.97 -26.57 10.73
N ALA A 18 15.71 -25.71 9.74
CA ALA A 18 14.36 -25.20 9.47
C ALA A 18 13.38 -26.34 9.11
N ARG A 19 13.76 -27.25 8.20
CA ARG A 19 12.95 -28.45 7.88
C ARG A 19 12.71 -29.33 9.09
N HIS A 20 13.73 -29.53 9.92
CA HIS A 20 13.59 -30.30 11.16
C HIS A 20 12.61 -29.64 12.13
N ALA A 21 12.70 -28.32 12.32
CA ALA A 21 11.77 -27.56 13.15
C ALA A 21 10.30 -27.72 12.68
N TRP A 22 10.04 -27.63 11.37
CA TRP A 22 8.69 -27.90 10.81
C TRP A 22 8.25 -29.36 10.97
N SER A 23 9.18 -30.30 11.05
CA SER A 23 8.83 -31.71 11.27
C SER A 23 8.36 -31.99 12.70
N LEU A 24 8.70 -31.13 13.67
CA LEU A 24 8.32 -31.28 15.07
C LEU A 24 6.84 -31.02 15.33
N PHE A 25 6.15 -30.30 14.45
CA PHE A 25 4.69 -30.13 14.54
C PHE A 25 3.99 -31.48 14.39
N GLU A 26 3.22 -31.87 15.40
CA GLU A 26 2.45 -33.11 15.40
C GLU A 26 1.14 -32.89 14.64
N SER A 27 0.52 -31.72 14.81
CA SER A 27 -0.64 -31.33 14.03
C SER A 27 -0.21 -30.82 12.66
N ARG A 28 -0.92 -31.27 11.63
CA ARG A 28 -0.80 -30.73 10.25
C ARG A 28 -2.01 -29.88 9.87
N GLU A 29 -2.87 -29.57 10.85
CA GLU A 29 -4.02 -28.68 10.66
C GLU A 29 -3.57 -27.21 10.76
N PHE A 30 -2.82 -26.79 9.75
CA PHE A 30 -2.38 -25.40 9.63
C PHE A 30 -3.55 -24.52 9.21
N ILE A 31 -3.95 -23.62 10.10
CA ILE A 31 -4.95 -22.58 9.83
C ILE A 31 -4.23 -21.27 9.54
N ARG A 32 -3.32 -20.89 10.43
CA ARG A 32 -2.47 -19.71 10.28
C ARG A 32 -1.21 -19.90 11.13
N VAL A 33 -0.06 -19.59 10.55
CA VAL A 33 1.24 -19.79 11.19
C VAL A 33 1.90 -18.44 11.41
N LEU A 34 2.50 -18.24 12.59
CA LEU A 34 3.29 -17.05 12.89
C LEU A 34 4.79 -17.40 12.95
N GLU A 35 5.59 -16.61 12.25
CA GLU A 35 7.05 -16.53 12.42
C GLU A 35 7.43 -15.17 13.01
N PRO A 36 7.60 -15.06 14.33
CA PRO A 36 7.67 -13.79 15.02
C PRO A 36 9.07 -13.13 15.03
N SER A 37 10.05 -13.75 14.37
CA SER A 37 11.42 -13.25 14.24
C SER A 37 11.97 -13.73 12.89
N ALA A 38 11.35 -13.25 11.82
CA ALA A 38 11.42 -13.88 10.51
C ALA A 38 12.76 -13.72 9.81
N GLY A 39 13.53 -12.68 10.13
CA GLY A 39 14.79 -12.38 9.47
C GLY A 39 14.59 -12.25 7.96
N THR A 40 15.25 -13.09 7.18
CA THR A 40 15.09 -13.20 5.72
C THR A 40 14.10 -14.29 5.28
N GLY A 41 13.39 -14.91 6.22
CA GLY A 41 12.37 -15.93 5.98
C GLY A 41 12.89 -17.36 5.89
N ASP A 42 14.15 -17.61 6.28
CA ASP A 42 14.79 -18.92 6.09
C ASP A 42 14.15 -20.03 6.94
N LEU A 43 13.55 -19.68 8.08
CA LEU A 43 12.76 -20.60 8.90
C LEU A 43 11.36 -20.81 8.31
N ALA A 44 10.81 -19.80 7.63
CA ALA A 44 9.48 -19.85 7.01
C ALA A 44 9.47 -20.61 5.68
N ASP A 45 10.60 -20.60 4.97
CA ASP A 45 10.73 -21.09 3.59
C ASP A 45 10.26 -22.56 3.43
N PRO A 46 10.67 -23.51 4.29
CA PRO A 46 10.17 -24.90 4.21
C PRO A 46 8.66 -25.03 4.39
N GLY A 47 8.05 -24.14 5.20
CA GLY A 47 6.62 -24.14 5.45
C GLY A 47 5.78 -23.91 4.21
N ARG A 48 6.30 -23.23 3.18
CA ARG A 48 5.55 -23.04 1.92
C ARG A 48 5.20 -24.36 1.24
N ALA A 49 6.11 -25.35 1.31
CA ALA A 49 5.86 -26.68 0.77
C ALA A 49 4.85 -27.46 1.62
N GLU A 50 4.96 -27.37 2.95
CA GLU A 50 4.01 -28.00 3.89
C GLU A 50 2.58 -27.47 3.74
N LEU A 51 2.44 -26.18 3.41
CA LEU A 51 1.15 -25.51 3.23
C LEU A 51 0.64 -25.56 1.78
N ALA A 52 1.39 -26.17 0.86
CA ALA A 52 1.03 -26.22 -0.56
C ALA A 52 -0.29 -26.98 -0.75
N GLY A 53 -1.29 -26.31 -1.35
CA GLY A 53 -2.63 -26.86 -1.56
C GLY A 53 -3.64 -26.53 -0.45
N MET A 54 -3.20 -25.97 0.67
CA MET A 54 -4.08 -25.48 1.75
C MET A 54 -4.49 -24.04 1.46
N ARG A 55 -5.63 -23.86 0.76
CA ARG A 55 -6.10 -22.54 0.28
C ARG A 55 -6.20 -21.41 1.33
N GLN A 56 -6.31 -21.75 2.61
CA GLN A 56 -6.54 -20.77 3.68
C GLN A 56 -5.34 -20.62 4.64
N ALA A 57 -4.34 -21.50 4.57
CA ALA A 57 -3.21 -21.47 5.48
C ALA A 57 -2.15 -20.50 4.99
N ALA A 58 -1.71 -19.60 5.87
CA ALA A 58 -0.72 -18.57 5.54
C ALA A 58 0.29 -18.39 6.67
N ILE A 59 1.52 -17.99 6.30
CA ILE A 59 2.60 -17.67 7.22
C ILE A 59 2.69 -16.15 7.34
N ASP A 60 2.49 -15.66 8.55
CA ASP A 60 2.70 -14.26 8.91
C ASP A 60 4.07 -14.09 9.56
N CYS A 61 4.74 -13.01 9.21
CA CYS A 61 6.08 -12.71 9.67
C CYS A 61 6.07 -11.43 10.51
N VAL A 62 6.78 -11.43 11.63
CA VAL A 62 7.17 -10.22 12.36
C VAL A 62 8.69 -10.11 12.30
N GLU A 63 9.18 -8.92 11.98
CA GLU A 63 10.62 -8.69 11.88
C GLU A 63 10.98 -7.28 12.38
N TYR A 64 11.88 -7.21 13.35
CA TYR A 64 12.28 -5.95 13.98
C TYR A 64 13.14 -5.09 13.03
N ASP A 65 14.00 -5.74 12.24
CA ASP A 65 14.84 -5.07 11.25
C ASP A 65 14.04 -4.73 9.98
N ILE A 66 13.65 -3.46 9.87
CA ILE A 66 12.84 -2.93 8.76
C ILE A 66 13.53 -3.17 7.40
N GLU A 67 14.86 -3.22 7.33
CA GLU A 67 15.60 -3.47 6.08
C GLU A 67 15.26 -4.83 5.46
N ARG A 68 14.84 -5.80 6.29
CA ARG A 68 14.51 -7.17 5.86
C ARG A 68 13.08 -7.33 5.37
N HIS A 69 12.21 -6.36 5.64
CA HIS A 69 10.81 -6.40 5.21
C HIS A 69 10.69 -6.48 3.69
N ALA A 70 11.59 -5.80 2.97
CA ALA A 70 11.61 -5.84 1.51
C ALA A 70 11.87 -7.27 0.99
N VAL A 71 12.85 -7.98 1.55
CA VAL A 71 13.19 -9.36 1.19
C VAL A 71 12.04 -10.31 1.50
N LEU A 72 11.42 -10.18 2.68
CA LEU A 72 10.27 -10.99 3.07
C LEU A 72 9.07 -10.77 2.11
N ARG A 73 8.78 -9.51 1.77
CA ARG A 73 7.70 -9.18 0.82
C ARG A 73 8.00 -9.66 -0.60
N GLU A 74 9.25 -9.57 -1.06
CA GLU A 74 9.67 -10.10 -2.36
C GLU A 74 9.50 -11.62 -2.44
N LYS A 75 9.80 -12.34 -1.35
CA LYS A 75 9.49 -13.77 -1.21
C LYS A 75 8.00 -14.08 -1.12
N GLY A 76 7.13 -13.06 -1.01
CA GLY A 76 5.68 -13.19 -0.88
C GLY A 76 5.22 -13.56 0.53
N TYR A 77 5.95 -13.17 1.58
CA TYR A 77 5.49 -13.27 2.97
C TYR A 77 4.70 -12.04 3.39
N ARG A 78 3.72 -12.22 4.28
CA ARG A 78 3.00 -11.11 4.91
C ARG A 78 3.76 -10.66 6.14
N VAL A 79 4.34 -9.46 6.10
CA VAL A 79 4.96 -8.84 7.27
C VAL A 79 3.88 -8.10 8.07
N VAL A 80 3.49 -8.65 9.22
CA VAL A 80 2.37 -8.17 10.03
C VAL A 80 2.80 -7.25 11.17
N GLY A 81 4.10 -7.13 11.48
CA GLY A 81 4.57 -6.24 12.53
C GLY A 81 6.08 -6.10 12.53
N HIS A 82 6.58 -5.19 13.37
CA HIS A 82 8.01 -4.99 13.60
C HIS A 82 8.45 -5.51 14.97
N ASP A 83 7.74 -5.17 16.05
CA ASP A 83 8.02 -5.70 17.39
C ASP A 83 7.04 -6.83 17.75
N PHE A 84 7.56 -8.04 17.94
CA PHE A 84 6.77 -9.19 18.36
C PHE A 84 6.30 -9.09 19.80
N LEU A 85 7.10 -8.53 20.71
CA LEU A 85 6.72 -8.44 22.12
C LEU A 85 5.60 -7.42 22.36
N ALA A 86 5.38 -6.51 21.40
CA ALA A 86 4.26 -5.59 21.37
C ALA A 86 2.98 -6.21 20.78
N LEU A 87 3.04 -7.40 20.17
CA LEU A 87 1.87 -8.07 19.59
C LEU A 87 0.97 -8.61 20.71
N ARG A 88 -0.26 -8.08 20.82
CA ARG A 88 -1.18 -8.50 21.89
C ARG A 88 -2.03 -9.72 21.52
N ASP A 89 -2.29 -9.93 20.24
CA ASP A 89 -3.21 -10.93 19.74
C ASP A 89 -2.54 -12.04 18.95
N GLY A 90 -2.52 -13.25 19.52
CA GLY A 90 -2.04 -14.47 18.88
C GLY A 90 -3.09 -15.58 18.77
N ALA A 91 -4.32 -15.34 19.25
CA ALA A 91 -5.38 -16.35 19.33
C ALA A 91 -5.87 -16.86 17.95
N ILE A 92 -5.50 -16.13 16.90
CA ILE A 92 -5.81 -16.44 15.50
C ILE A 92 -4.84 -17.44 14.86
N TYR A 93 -3.69 -17.71 15.50
CA TYR A 93 -2.70 -18.64 14.99
C TYR A 93 -2.97 -20.04 15.53
N SER A 94 -2.77 -21.06 14.69
CA SER A 94 -2.76 -22.45 15.14
C SER A 94 -1.34 -22.97 15.40
N HIS A 95 -0.32 -22.32 14.80
CA HIS A 95 1.08 -22.70 15.00
C HIS A 95 1.96 -21.46 15.10
N ILE A 96 3.01 -21.53 15.91
CA ILE A 96 4.06 -20.52 15.98
C ILE A 96 5.40 -21.21 15.80
N ILE A 97 6.23 -20.76 14.86
CA ILE A 97 7.60 -21.25 14.66
C ILE A 97 8.57 -20.09 14.80
N MET A 98 9.64 -20.23 15.58
CA MET A 98 10.53 -19.10 15.85
C MET A 98 12.00 -19.48 16.04
N ASN A 99 12.87 -18.58 15.62
CA ASN A 99 14.28 -18.52 15.98
C ASN A 99 14.58 -17.11 16.54
N PRO A 100 14.14 -16.81 17.77
CA PRO A 100 14.29 -15.48 18.36
C PRO A 100 15.76 -15.15 18.64
N PRO A 101 16.10 -13.86 18.83
CA PRO A 101 17.42 -13.46 19.30
C PRO A 101 17.80 -14.22 20.57
N PHE A 102 18.98 -14.85 20.61
CA PHE A 102 19.36 -15.76 21.70
C PHE A 102 19.37 -15.09 23.08
N ALA A 103 19.68 -13.79 23.16
CA ALA A 103 19.61 -13.05 24.43
C ALA A 103 18.20 -12.96 25.02
N SER A 104 17.15 -12.95 24.18
CA SER A 104 15.76 -12.76 24.57
C SER A 104 14.86 -13.96 24.28
N GLY A 105 15.44 -15.14 24.02
CA GLY A 105 14.70 -16.34 23.65
C GLY A 105 13.62 -16.74 24.65
N ALA A 106 13.90 -16.66 25.95
CA ALA A 106 12.91 -16.97 26.98
C ALA A 106 11.69 -16.05 26.94
N ALA A 107 11.91 -14.74 26.78
CA ALA A 107 10.82 -13.76 26.72
C ALA A 107 9.91 -14.01 25.50
N HIS A 108 10.50 -14.34 24.36
CA HIS A 108 9.75 -14.61 23.12
C HIS A 108 8.89 -15.87 23.24
N VAL A 109 9.44 -16.98 23.77
CA VAL A 109 8.69 -18.23 23.92
C VAL A 109 7.55 -18.06 24.94
N LEU A 110 7.81 -17.39 26.07
CA LEU A 110 6.77 -17.09 27.05
C LEU A 110 5.67 -16.19 26.49
N HIS A 111 6.05 -15.18 25.70
CA HIS A 111 5.09 -14.30 25.03
C HIS A 111 4.24 -15.07 24.02
N ALA A 112 4.85 -15.92 23.18
CA ALA A 112 4.14 -16.79 22.25
C ALA A 112 3.13 -17.70 22.97
N TRP A 113 3.54 -18.31 24.09
CA TRP A 113 2.64 -19.10 24.91
C TRP A 113 1.48 -18.28 25.48
N LYS A 114 1.74 -17.03 25.90
CA LYS A 114 0.71 -16.13 26.42
C LYS A 114 -0.37 -15.83 25.37
N ILE A 115 0.04 -15.42 24.17
CA ILE A 115 -0.88 -14.90 23.15
C ILE A 115 -1.61 -16.00 22.35
N LEU A 116 -1.05 -17.22 22.29
CA LEU A 116 -1.64 -18.35 21.59
C LEU A 116 -2.88 -18.86 22.34
N TYR A 117 -3.97 -19.17 21.63
CA TYR A 117 -5.18 -19.73 22.24
C TYR A 117 -5.09 -21.25 22.37
N HIS A 118 -4.88 -21.92 21.23
CA HIS A 118 -4.66 -23.35 21.11
C HIS A 118 -3.75 -23.55 19.91
N GLY A 119 -2.67 -24.30 20.08
CA GLY A 119 -1.82 -24.67 18.98
C GLY A 119 -0.48 -25.23 19.43
N GLU A 120 0.43 -25.35 18.48
CA GLU A 120 1.80 -25.80 18.74
C GLU A 120 2.80 -24.65 18.57
N ILE A 121 3.83 -24.64 19.41
CA ILE A 121 4.95 -23.70 19.33
C ILE A 121 6.23 -24.50 19.13
N VAL A 122 7.02 -24.15 18.11
CA VAL A 122 8.38 -24.65 17.92
C VAL A 122 9.35 -23.47 18.01
N ALA A 123 10.30 -23.54 18.93
CA ALA A 123 11.26 -22.47 19.18
C ALA A 123 12.71 -22.97 19.19
N VAL A 124 13.57 -22.30 18.44
CA VAL A 124 15.02 -22.48 18.46
C VAL A 124 15.61 -21.48 19.44
N ILE A 125 16.10 -21.94 20.59
CA ILE A 125 16.72 -21.07 21.61
C ILE A 125 18.13 -21.56 21.97
N ASN A 126 18.93 -20.71 22.61
CA ASN A 126 20.20 -21.14 23.20
C ASN A 126 19.95 -22.16 24.32
N ALA A 127 20.62 -23.31 24.29
CA ALA A 127 20.48 -24.38 25.29
C ALA A 127 20.73 -23.90 26.72
N GLU A 128 21.62 -22.92 26.91
CA GLU A 128 21.89 -22.32 28.22
C GLU A 128 20.64 -21.68 28.85
N THR A 129 19.66 -21.27 28.03
CA THR A 129 18.39 -20.74 28.50
C THR A 129 17.62 -21.75 29.37
N LEU A 130 17.76 -23.05 29.07
CA LEU A 130 17.12 -24.14 29.81
C LEU A 130 18.08 -24.84 30.78
N ASP A 131 19.35 -25.03 30.38
CA ASP A 131 20.37 -25.68 31.21
C ASP A 131 20.74 -24.84 32.44
N ASN A 132 20.58 -23.50 32.37
CA ASN A 132 20.85 -22.58 33.47
C ASN A 132 19.67 -21.61 33.70
N PRO A 133 18.59 -22.07 34.38
CA PRO A 133 17.42 -21.25 34.67
C PRO A 133 17.65 -20.32 35.87
N CYS A 134 18.57 -19.37 35.71
CA CYS A 134 18.98 -18.43 36.75
C CYS A 134 18.06 -17.20 36.89
N THR A 135 17.24 -16.90 35.88
CA THR A 135 16.25 -15.80 35.94
C THR A 135 14.83 -16.33 36.09
N ARG A 136 13.92 -15.48 36.56
CA ARG A 136 12.50 -15.83 36.73
C ARG A 136 11.88 -16.29 35.41
N GLU A 137 12.19 -15.63 34.31
CA GLU A 137 11.72 -15.96 32.97
C GLU A 137 12.22 -17.34 32.54
N ARG A 138 13.51 -17.64 32.73
CA ARG A 138 14.06 -18.96 32.38
C ARG A 138 13.48 -20.08 33.24
N GLN A 139 13.25 -19.83 34.53
CA GLN A 139 12.58 -20.77 35.43
C GLN A 139 11.13 -21.03 35.01
N GLN A 140 10.41 -19.99 34.60
CA GLN A 140 9.05 -20.12 34.06
C GLN A 140 9.06 -20.93 32.76
N LEU A 141 10.00 -20.65 31.85
CA LEU A 141 10.13 -21.42 30.62
C LEU A 141 10.44 -22.89 30.90
N ALA A 142 11.37 -23.19 31.79
CA ALA A 142 11.72 -24.57 32.13
C ALA A 142 10.51 -25.36 32.67
N ARG A 143 9.68 -24.73 33.51
CA ARG A 143 8.41 -25.32 33.98
C ARG A 143 7.43 -25.54 32.84
N LEU A 144 7.27 -24.52 31.98
CA LEU A 144 6.38 -24.59 30.84
C LEU A 144 6.74 -25.76 29.90
N VAL A 145 8.03 -25.95 29.62
CA VAL A 145 8.51 -27.07 28.80
C VAL A 145 8.22 -28.40 29.48
N ALA A 146 8.42 -28.51 30.79
CA ALA A 146 8.15 -29.74 31.53
C ALA A 146 6.65 -30.10 31.55
N ASP A 147 5.78 -29.11 31.65
CA ASP A 147 4.33 -29.32 31.78
C ASP A 147 3.63 -29.54 30.44
N HIS A 148 4.12 -28.93 29.36
CA HIS A 148 3.39 -28.82 28.09
C HIS A 148 4.20 -29.18 26.83
N GLY A 149 5.42 -29.69 26.97
CA GLY A 149 6.28 -29.86 25.81
C GLY A 149 7.42 -30.86 25.95
N ARG A 150 8.36 -30.72 25.01
CA ARG A 150 9.62 -31.47 24.96
C ARG A 150 10.72 -30.61 24.37
N VAL A 151 11.96 -31.05 24.55
CA VAL A 151 13.15 -30.37 24.05
C VAL A 151 14.09 -31.35 23.37
N GLU A 152 14.63 -30.96 22.21
CA GLU A 152 15.71 -31.64 21.51
C GLU A 152 16.97 -30.75 21.54
N TYR A 153 18.11 -31.30 21.96
CA TYR A 153 19.38 -30.55 22.01
C TYR A 153 20.22 -30.87 20.78
N HIS A 154 20.77 -29.82 20.15
CA HIS A 154 21.68 -29.96 19.02
C HIS A 154 22.98 -29.19 19.26
N ASP A 155 24.10 -29.88 19.10
CA ASP A 155 25.42 -29.27 19.12
C ASP A 155 25.75 -28.73 17.73
N ALA A 156 26.42 -27.58 17.66
CA ALA A 156 26.98 -27.03 16.42
C ALA A 156 25.99 -26.82 15.25
N ALA A 157 24.71 -26.56 15.55
CA ALA A 157 23.65 -26.46 14.54
C ALA A 157 23.87 -25.34 13.48
N PHE A 158 24.67 -24.32 13.80
CA PHE A 158 25.01 -23.20 12.91
C PHE A 158 26.43 -23.30 12.32
N LEU A 159 27.06 -24.48 12.32
CA LEU A 159 28.41 -24.69 11.75
C LEU A 159 28.41 -25.35 10.35
N SER A 160 27.24 -25.55 9.72
CA SER A 160 27.17 -26.21 8.41
C SER A 160 27.87 -25.38 7.31
N PRO A 161 28.36 -26.01 6.22
CA PRO A 161 29.00 -25.30 5.11
C PRO A 161 28.11 -24.22 4.47
N GLU A 162 26.79 -24.38 4.59
CA GLU A 162 25.75 -23.51 4.03
C GLU A 162 25.38 -22.34 4.96
N THR A 163 25.89 -22.30 6.20
CA THR A 163 25.54 -21.26 7.18
C THR A 163 26.36 -20.00 6.94
N GLN A 164 25.70 -18.88 6.65
CA GLN A 164 26.38 -17.59 6.37
C GLN A 164 27.15 -17.04 7.58
N ARG A 165 26.73 -17.37 8.81
CA ARG A 165 27.42 -17.02 10.07
C ARG A 165 27.61 -18.27 10.93
N LYS A 166 28.87 -18.64 11.15
CA LYS A 166 29.23 -19.79 11.99
C LYS A 166 29.21 -19.41 13.47
N SER A 167 28.35 -20.04 14.25
CA SER A 167 28.37 -19.93 15.72
C SER A 167 28.43 -21.33 16.33
N ALA A 168 29.34 -21.53 17.29
CA ALA A 168 29.49 -22.79 18.01
C ALA A 168 28.48 -22.89 19.18
N VAL A 169 27.25 -22.39 18.96
CA VAL A 169 26.22 -22.33 19.99
C VAL A 169 25.47 -23.66 20.03
N ARG A 170 25.37 -24.25 21.22
CA ARG A 170 24.48 -25.38 21.48
C ARG A 170 23.04 -24.86 21.59
N ILE A 171 22.12 -25.44 20.82
CA ILE A 171 20.73 -25.00 20.78
C ILE A 171 19.80 -26.03 21.41
N ALA A 172 18.64 -25.53 21.86
CA ALA A 172 17.49 -26.32 22.24
C ALA A 172 16.35 -26.01 21.27
N LEU A 173 15.86 -27.05 20.61
CA LEU A 173 14.61 -27.06 19.86
C LEU A 173 13.49 -27.42 20.81
N VAL A 174 12.70 -26.42 21.19
CA VAL A 174 11.59 -26.55 22.14
C VAL A 174 10.30 -26.71 21.35
N TRP A 175 9.58 -27.79 21.61
CA TRP A 175 8.21 -27.98 21.13
C TRP A 175 7.25 -27.88 22.32
N LEU A 176 6.17 -27.11 22.17
CA LEU A 176 5.12 -26.93 23.17
C LEU A 176 3.76 -27.14 22.51
N ASN A 177 2.86 -27.85 23.20
CA ASN A 177 1.47 -28.01 22.80
C ASN A 177 0.55 -27.29 23.79
N LYS A 178 -0.07 -26.21 23.35
CA LYS A 178 -1.06 -25.47 24.13
C LYS A 178 -2.44 -25.99 23.81
N GLN A 179 -3.02 -26.73 24.74
CA GLN A 179 -4.44 -27.08 24.69
C GLN A 179 -5.28 -25.93 25.26
N ALA A 180 -6.38 -25.60 24.60
CA ALA A 180 -7.34 -24.65 25.14
C ALA A 180 -7.78 -25.12 26.53
N ALA A 181 -7.52 -24.31 27.56
CA ALA A 181 -7.94 -24.64 28.91
C ALA A 181 -9.47 -24.71 29.00
N SER A 182 -9.98 -25.43 30.01
CA SER A 182 -11.41 -25.40 30.33
C SER A 182 -11.90 -23.95 30.43
N ALA A 183 -13.13 -23.71 30.02
CA ALA A 183 -13.81 -22.42 30.04
C ALA A 183 -13.63 -21.58 31.33
N THR A 184 -13.36 -22.23 32.45
CA THR A 184 -13.19 -21.65 33.78
C THR A 184 -11.81 -21.00 33.97
N ASP A 185 -10.76 -21.54 33.34
CA ASP A 185 -9.38 -21.02 33.44
C ASP A 185 -9.19 -19.78 32.55
N VAL A 186 -9.80 -19.80 31.36
CA VAL A 186 -9.73 -18.69 30.39
C VAL A 186 -10.35 -17.41 30.94
N LEU A 187 -11.43 -17.50 31.74
CA LEU A 187 -12.09 -16.34 32.35
C LEU A 187 -11.25 -15.72 33.48
N GLY A 188 -10.46 -16.54 34.19
CA GLY A 188 -9.56 -16.08 35.26
C GLY A 188 -8.39 -15.25 34.73
N ASP A 189 -7.77 -15.70 33.64
CA ASP A 189 -6.70 -14.99 32.95
C ASP A 189 -7.22 -13.71 32.24
N LEU A 190 -8.39 -13.78 31.60
CA LEU A 190 -9.04 -12.61 30.97
C LEU A 190 -9.39 -11.52 31.97
N LEU A 191 -9.93 -11.87 33.14
CA LEU A 191 -10.24 -10.90 34.21
C LEU A 191 -8.96 -10.33 34.86
N ALA A 192 -7.86 -11.08 34.86
CA ALA A 192 -6.56 -10.61 35.37
C ALA A 192 -5.86 -9.66 34.39
N ASP A 193 -5.97 -9.89 33.08
CA ASP A 193 -5.44 -9.01 32.03
C ASP A 193 -6.27 -7.71 31.90
N LEU A 194 -7.61 -7.78 31.99
CA LEU A 194 -8.49 -6.59 32.06
C LEU A 194 -8.19 -5.67 33.26
N ARG A 195 -7.77 -6.24 34.40
CA ARG A 195 -7.36 -5.47 35.59
C ARG A 195 -5.98 -4.84 35.42
N ARG A 196 -5.08 -5.44 34.63
CA ARG A 196 -3.74 -4.92 34.34
C ARG A 196 -3.78 -3.80 33.29
N ASP A 197 -4.56 -3.93 32.23
CA ASP A 197 -4.68 -2.90 31.19
C ASP A 197 -5.32 -1.60 31.72
N ARG A 198 -6.19 -1.69 32.74
CA ARG A 198 -6.75 -0.51 33.43
C ARG A 198 -5.75 0.22 34.32
N ALA A 199 -4.72 -0.48 34.82
CA ALA A 199 -3.68 0.08 35.68
C ALA A 199 -2.52 0.70 34.88
N SER A 200 -2.20 0.15 33.70
CA SER A 200 -1.15 0.68 32.81
C SER A 200 -1.55 1.93 32.02
N ALA A 201 -2.85 2.20 31.90
CA ALA A 201 -3.36 3.41 31.24
C ALA A 201 -3.11 4.70 32.06
N GLU A 202 -2.76 4.59 33.34
CA GLU A 202 -2.55 5.76 34.23
C GLU A 202 -1.07 6.22 34.29
N ASP A 203 -0.11 5.46 33.74
CA ASP A 203 1.33 5.70 33.94
C ASP A 203 2.08 6.32 32.74
N TRP A 204 1.47 6.49 31.56
CA TRP A 204 2.17 6.90 30.33
C TRP A 204 1.96 8.37 29.92
N ALA A 205 1.38 9.21 30.79
CA ALA A 205 1.12 10.62 30.51
C ALA A 205 2.34 11.56 30.65
N GLN A 206 3.58 11.04 30.69
CA GLN A 206 4.79 11.85 30.90
C GLN A 206 5.99 11.43 30.03
N ALA A 207 5.92 11.72 28.74
CA ALA A 207 7.03 12.02 27.82
C ALA A 207 6.38 12.26 26.44
N GLY A 208 6.53 13.34 25.69
CA GLY A 208 7.59 14.33 25.55
C GLY A 208 7.57 14.77 24.09
N ASP A 209 7.06 15.98 23.85
CA ASP A 209 7.24 16.91 22.72
C ASP A 209 7.90 16.46 21.40
N THR A 210 7.18 16.63 20.28
CA THR A 210 7.78 17.14 19.02
C THR A 210 6.72 17.92 18.22
N GLY A 211 7.02 19.20 17.96
CA GLY A 211 6.22 20.10 17.14
C GLY A 211 6.34 19.93 15.62
N GLU A 212 5.36 20.54 14.95
CA GLU A 212 5.26 20.90 13.52
C GLU A 212 5.03 19.79 12.48
N ALA A 213 3.81 19.23 12.47
CA ALA A 213 3.22 18.54 11.31
C ALA A 213 1.68 18.71 11.29
N GLN A 214 1.19 19.96 11.28
CA GLN A 214 -0.22 20.28 11.61
C GLN A 214 -1.26 19.96 10.50
N ALA A 215 -0.90 19.36 9.37
CA ALA A 215 -1.84 19.18 8.25
C ALA A 215 -2.38 17.75 8.09
N LEU A 216 -1.82 16.76 8.80
CA LEU A 216 -2.22 15.35 8.73
C LEU A 216 -2.26 14.62 10.09
N MET A 217 -1.97 15.30 11.20
CA MET A 217 -1.95 14.64 12.50
C MET A 217 -3.37 14.41 13.02
N LEU A 218 -3.74 13.14 13.12
CA LEU A 218 -4.80 12.72 14.03
C LEU A 218 -4.41 13.16 15.44
N PRO A 219 -5.34 13.68 16.26
CA PRO A 219 -5.06 13.92 17.67
C PRO A 219 -4.48 12.65 18.29
N GLU A 220 -3.45 12.75 19.12
CA GLU A 220 -2.83 11.59 19.78
C GLU A 220 -3.88 10.72 20.48
N ARG A 221 -4.80 11.38 21.18
CA ARG A 221 -5.97 10.75 21.81
C ARG A 221 -6.88 10.01 20.85
N PHE A 222 -6.93 10.38 19.57
CA PHE A 222 -7.73 9.65 18.58
C PHE A 222 -7.11 8.30 18.28
N ILE A 223 -5.80 8.24 18.02
CA ILE A 223 -5.10 6.97 17.72
C ILE A 223 -5.20 6.05 18.93
N GLU A 224 -4.90 6.56 20.12
CA GLU A 224 -5.04 5.83 21.39
C GLU A 224 -6.46 5.28 21.58
N ASN A 225 -7.49 6.12 21.38
CA ASN A 225 -8.88 5.70 21.55
C ASN A 225 -9.32 4.64 20.54
N VAL A 226 -8.87 4.74 19.29
CA VAL A 226 -9.22 3.74 18.26
C VAL A 226 -8.50 2.42 18.52
N VAL A 227 -7.23 2.45 18.95
CA VAL A 227 -6.50 1.25 19.37
C VAL A 227 -7.17 0.62 20.58
N LEU A 228 -7.50 1.40 21.60
CA LEU A 228 -8.20 0.91 22.80
C LEU A 228 -9.58 0.32 22.48
N ALA A 229 -10.34 0.96 21.58
CA ALA A 229 -11.63 0.44 21.12
C ALA A 229 -11.47 -0.85 20.30
N PHE A 230 -10.41 -0.93 19.47
CA PHE A 230 -10.08 -2.14 18.71
C PHE A 230 -9.73 -3.29 19.64
N ASP A 231 -8.80 -3.10 20.58
CA ASP A 231 -8.37 -4.12 21.54
C ASP A 231 -9.55 -4.63 22.38
N ALA A 232 -10.37 -3.71 22.91
CA ALA A 232 -11.57 -4.05 23.66
C ALA A 232 -12.59 -4.85 22.79
N SER A 233 -12.69 -4.52 21.50
CA SER A 233 -13.56 -5.25 20.57
C SER A 233 -13.04 -6.64 20.26
N VAL A 234 -11.72 -6.81 20.14
CA VAL A 234 -11.08 -8.11 19.94
C VAL A 234 -11.31 -9.00 21.17
N GLU A 235 -11.15 -8.46 22.37
CA GLU A 235 -11.42 -9.20 23.62
C GLU A 235 -12.91 -9.57 23.80
N ALA A 236 -13.81 -8.65 23.45
CA ALA A 236 -15.24 -8.94 23.44
C ALA A 236 -15.60 -10.04 22.42
N ALA A 237 -15.00 -9.99 21.23
CA ALA A 237 -15.19 -11.02 20.20
C ALA A 237 -14.67 -12.38 20.65
N LYS A 238 -13.48 -12.44 21.26
CA LYS A 238 -12.94 -13.67 21.87
C LYS A 238 -13.92 -14.26 22.87
N THR A 239 -14.38 -13.43 23.82
CA THR A 239 -15.34 -13.84 24.86
C THR A 239 -16.63 -14.38 24.25
N MET A 240 -17.17 -13.69 23.24
CA MET A 240 -18.39 -14.08 22.54
C MET A 240 -18.22 -15.43 21.82
N ILE A 241 -17.13 -15.61 21.06
CA ILE A 241 -16.88 -16.83 20.27
C ILE A 241 -16.67 -18.03 21.20
N LEU A 242 -15.95 -17.86 22.30
CA LEU A 242 -15.79 -18.91 23.30
C LEU A 242 -17.12 -19.26 23.98
N ALA A 243 -17.94 -18.26 24.30
CA ALA A 243 -19.28 -18.49 24.82
C ALA A 243 -20.18 -19.22 23.82
N GLU A 244 -20.10 -18.89 22.53
CA GLU A 244 -20.81 -19.57 21.46
C GLU A 244 -20.39 -21.05 21.34
N ALA A 245 -19.08 -21.32 21.37
CA ALA A 245 -18.55 -22.68 21.34
C ALA A 245 -19.03 -23.51 22.54
N ARG A 246 -19.04 -22.92 23.74
CA ARG A 246 -19.62 -23.54 24.94
C ARG A 246 -21.10 -23.83 24.79
N PHE A 247 -21.87 -22.84 24.35
CA PHE A 247 -23.31 -22.97 24.16
C PHE A 247 -23.62 -24.12 23.20
N LYS A 248 -22.86 -24.25 22.11
CA LYS A 248 -23.00 -25.34 21.13
C LYS A 248 -22.69 -26.70 21.74
N ASN A 249 -21.64 -26.80 22.56
CA ASN A 249 -21.32 -28.04 23.27
C ASN A 249 -22.45 -28.43 24.25
N TYR A 250 -22.92 -27.50 25.09
CA TYR A 250 -24.02 -27.77 26.01
C TYR A 250 -25.33 -28.07 25.30
N ARG A 251 -25.65 -27.38 24.20
CA ARG A 251 -26.82 -27.68 23.35
C ARG A 251 -26.79 -29.13 22.88
N ALA A 252 -25.64 -29.63 22.44
CA ALA A 252 -25.50 -31.01 22.00
C ALA A 252 -25.70 -32.03 23.14
N LEU A 253 -25.27 -31.69 24.36
CA LEU A 253 -25.47 -32.53 25.55
C LEU A 253 -26.92 -32.54 26.04
N VAL A 254 -27.66 -31.44 25.88
CA VAL A 254 -29.07 -31.34 26.27
C VAL A 254 -29.95 -32.26 25.42
N GLY A 255 -29.65 -32.41 24.14
CA GLY A 255 -30.33 -33.34 23.23
C GLY A 255 -30.61 -32.73 21.87
N LYS A 256 -31.24 -33.54 21.01
CA LYS A 256 -31.65 -33.12 19.66
C LYS A 256 -33.10 -32.68 19.64
N THR A 257 -33.43 -31.74 18.78
CA THR A 257 -34.81 -31.44 18.41
C THR A 257 -35.44 -32.61 17.65
N MET A 258 -36.79 -32.69 17.63
CA MET A 258 -37.50 -33.72 16.86
C MET A 258 -37.17 -33.69 15.36
N ALA A 259 -36.96 -32.50 14.78
CA ALA A 259 -36.54 -32.35 13.39
C ALA A 259 -35.10 -32.88 13.14
N GLU A 260 -34.18 -32.59 14.06
CA GLU A 260 -32.80 -33.13 14.01
C GLU A 260 -32.78 -34.66 14.22
N ALA A 261 -33.67 -35.19 15.07
CA ALA A 261 -33.81 -36.63 15.29
C ALA A 261 -34.38 -37.37 14.06
N ASN A 262 -35.24 -36.70 13.29
CA ASN A 262 -35.81 -37.22 12.05
C ASN A 262 -34.90 -37.03 10.82
N GLY A 263 -33.70 -36.48 11.01
CA GLY A 263 -32.72 -36.28 9.92
C GLY A 263 -33.05 -35.12 8.98
N GLU A 264 -33.97 -34.22 9.36
CA GLU A 264 -34.35 -33.04 8.56
C GLU A 264 -33.38 -31.86 8.75
N ALA A 265 -32.48 -31.93 9.73
CA ALA A 265 -31.39 -30.99 9.89
C ALA A 265 -30.18 -31.46 9.07
N GLY A 266 -29.69 -30.60 8.17
CA GLY A 266 -28.49 -30.87 7.36
C GLY A 266 -27.29 -31.27 8.23
N ARG A 267 -26.35 -32.03 7.65
CA ARG A 267 -25.10 -32.45 8.31
C ARG A 267 -24.35 -31.22 8.85
N GLY A 268 -24.45 -30.97 10.14
CA GLY A 268 -23.70 -29.92 10.82
C GLY A 268 -22.23 -30.30 10.93
N VAL A 269 -21.34 -29.36 10.62
CA VAL A 269 -19.90 -29.43 10.93
C VAL A 269 -19.75 -29.66 12.44
N ASP A 270 -18.79 -30.51 12.86
CA ASP A 270 -18.53 -30.78 14.27
C ASP A 270 -17.95 -29.52 14.95
N GLN A 271 -18.84 -28.71 15.51
CA GLN A 271 -18.55 -27.38 16.09
C GLN A 271 -17.84 -27.45 17.46
N ARG A 272 -17.30 -28.62 17.83
CA ARG A 272 -16.48 -28.84 19.04
C ARG A 272 -14.99 -28.67 18.77
N ASP A 273 -14.62 -28.49 17.50
CA ASP A 273 -13.24 -28.40 17.07
C ASP A 273 -12.62 -27.05 17.41
N SER A 274 -11.39 -27.07 17.90
CA SER A 274 -10.62 -25.84 18.13
C SER A 274 -10.31 -25.12 16.83
N ALA A 275 -10.25 -25.85 15.71
CA ALA A 275 -10.18 -25.26 14.39
C ALA A 275 -11.38 -24.34 14.09
N TYR A 276 -12.60 -24.71 14.53
CA TYR A 276 -13.77 -23.85 14.39
C TYR A 276 -13.59 -22.53 15.15
N VAL A 277 -13.11 -22.59 16.40
CA VAL A 277 -12.86 -21.41 17.23
C VAL A 277 -11.80 -20.51 16.61
N ILE A 278 -10.67 -21.07 16.18
CA ILE A 278 -9.56 -20.33 15.56
C ILE A 278 -10.02 -19.67 14.25
N ASN A 279 -10.82 -20.35 13.43
CA ASN A 279 -11.37 -19.76 12.20
C ASN A 279 -12.32 -18.61 12.48
N ARG A 280 -13.23 -18.75 13.46
CA ARG A 280 -14.13 -17.65 13.88
C ARG A 280 -13.38 -16.46 14.46
N LEU A 281 -12.32 -16.71 15.22
CA LEU A 281 -11.42 -15.66 15.72
C LEU A 281 -10.71 -14.94 14.57
N ASN A 282 -10.20 -15.67 13.58
CA ASN A 282 -9.60 -15.10 12.38
C ASN A 282 -10.56 -14.20 11.61
N GLU A 283 -11.79 -14.65 11.38
CA GLU A 283 -12.84 -13.88 10.70
C GLU A 283 -13.17 -12.59 11.45
N ALA A 284 -13.44 -12.69 12.76
CA ALA A 284 -13.76 -11.53 13.59
C ALA A 284 -12.60 -10.54 13.67
N TYR A 285 -11.36 -11.03 13.85
CA TYR A 285 -10.17 -10.18 13.87
C TYR A 285 -9.94 -9.48 12.52
N GLY A 286 -10.12 -10.21 11.41
CA GLY A 286 -10.02 -9.66 10.07
C GLY A 286 -11.02 -8.54 9.81
N GLU A 287 -12.29 -8.73 10.18
CA GLU A 287 -13.33 -7.72 10.07
C GLU A 287 -13.04 -6.49 10.95
N LEU A 288 -12.69 -6.69 12.22
CA LEU A 288 -12.35 -5.59 13.14
C LEU A 288 -11.17 -4.78 12.61
N LYS A 289 -10.15 -5.46 12.08
CA LYS A 289 -8.94 -4.83 11.53
C LYS A 289 -9.26 -4.01 10.28
N ASP A 290 -10.09 -4.52 9.38
CA ASP A 290 -10.55 -3.78 8.20
C ASP A 290 -11.32 -2.51 8.58
N ARG A 291 -12.23 -2.61 9.56
CA ARG A 291 -12.97 -1.45 10.10
C ARG A 291 -12.03 -0.43 10.73
N ALA A 292 -11.07 -0.88 11.55
CA ALA A 292 -10.17 -0.01 12.31
C ALA A 292 -9.22 0.74 11.37
N TRP A 293 -8.56 0.05 10.44
CA TRP A 293 -7.72 0.68 9.43
C TRP A 293 -8.53 1.65 8.55
N THR A 294 -9.74 1.27 8.11
CA THR A 294 -10.61 2.16 7.32
C THR A 294 -10.96 3.44 8.08
N ALA A 295 -11.17 3.35 9.40
CA ALA A 295 -11.40 4.51 10.25
C ALA A 295 -10.18 5.43 10.29
N ILE A 296 -8.97 4.89 10.45
CA ILE A 296 -7.71 5.65 10.35
C ILE A 296 -7.64 6.39 9.01
N LEU A 297 -7.77 5.67 7.89
CA LEU A 297 -7.66 6.27 6.56
C LEU A 297 -8.66 7.42 6.36
N ARG A 298 -9.93 7.23 6.74
CA ARG A 298 -10.95 8.27 6.64
C ARG A 298 -10.67 9.48 7.53
N SER A 299 -10.14 9.25 8.73
CA SER A 299 -9.85 10.31 9.68
C SER A 299 -8.69 11.22 9.26
N THR A 300 -7.78 10.74 8.41
CA THR A 300 -6.68 11.57 7.87
C THR A 300 -7.13 12.63 6.86
N ASP A 301 -8.39 12.58 6.38
CA ASP A 301 -8.92 13.45 5.32
C ASP A 301 -8.07 13.44 4.03
N VAL A 302 -7.22 12.43 3.83
CA VAL A 302 -6.34 12.37 2.66
C VAL A 302 -7.13 12.04 1.42
N THR A 303 -8.04 11.07 1.50
CA THR A 303 -8.79 10.57 0.33
C THR A 303 -9.66 11.64 -0.32
N SER A 304 -10.21 12.59 0.44
CA SER A 304 -11.01 13.69 -0.10
C SER A 304 -10.20 14.61 -1.01
N ARG A 305 -8.90 14.74 -0.75
CA ARG A 305 -7.95 15.61 -1.46
C ARG A 305 -7.32 14.95 -2.68
N LEU A 306 -7.43 13.63 -2.81
CA LEU A 306 -6.87 12.88 -3.94
C LEU A 306 -7.74 12.93 -5.17
N SER A 307 -7.13 12.90 -6.36
CA SER A 307 -7.88 12.57 -7.59
C SER A 307 -8.40 11.14 -7.49
N SER A 308 -9.36 10.80 -8.34
CA SER A 308 -9.98 9.48 -8.33
C SER A 308 -9.03 8.36 -8.72
N ALA A 309 -8.06 8.65 -9.59
CA ALA A 309 -6.98 7.74 -9.93
C ALA A 309 -5.99 7.56 -8.77
N ALA A 310 -5.62 8.66 -8.09
CA ALA A 310 -4.76 8.61 -6.91
C ALA A 310 -5.44 7.89 -5.73
N GLN A 311 -6.74 8.09 -5.53
CA GLN A 311 -7.53 7.37 -4.53
C GLN A 311 -7.50 5.86 -4.79
N LYS A 312 -7.75 5.41 -6.03
CA LYS A 312 -7.67 3.99 -6.38
C LYS A 312 -6.28 3.40 -6.16
N ARG A 313 -5.22 4.15 -6.48
CA ARG A 313 -3.83 3.75 -6.24
C ARG A 313 -3.55 3.59 -4.74
N LEU A 314 -4.01 4.54 -3.91
CA LEU A 314 -3.90 4.46 -2.46
C LEU A 314 -4.71 3.29 -1.89
N GLU A 315 -5.95 3.09 -2.33
CA GLU A 315 -6.81 1.97 -1.91
C GLU A 315 -6.18 0.61 -2.25
N ALA A 316 -5.56 0.48 -3.43
CA ALA A 316 -4.85 -0.73 -3.81
C ALA A 316 -3.64 -1.01 -2.89
N GLN A 317 -2.86 0.02 -2.55
CA GLN A 317 -1.75 -0.10 -1.59
C GLN A 317 -2.25 -0.36 -0.15
N PHE A 318 -3.45 0.12 0.16
CA PHE A 318 -4.04 -0.02 1.49
C PHE A 318 -4.41 -1.46 1.82
N GLU A 319 -4.72 -2.30 0.82
CA GLU A 319 -4.94 -3.74 1.04
C GLU A 319 -3.72 -4.43 1.66
N ASP A 320 -2.51 -3.99 1.31
CA ASP A 320 -1.26 -4.48 1.92
C ASP A 320 -1.08 -3.95 3.34
N ILE A 321 -1.40 -2.67 3.57
CA ILE A 321 -1.36 -2.05 4.91
C ILE A 321 -2.32 -2.75 5.88
N LYS A 322 -3.51 -3.14 5.42
CA LYS A 322 -4.47 -3.90 6.24
C LYS A 322 -3.89 -5.23 6.74
N GLN A 323 -2.82 -5.77 6.15
CA GLN A 323 -2.17 -6.96 6.68
C GLN A 323 -1.40 -6.69 7.97
N MET A 324 -0.92 -5.46 8.18
CA MET A 324 -0.21 -5.06 9.40
C MET A 324 -1.10 -5.16 10.63
N ALA A 325 -0.51 -5.55 11.76
CA ALA A 325 -1.14 -5.54 13.06
C ALA A 325 -1.62 -4.13 13.38
N PHE A 326 -2.82 -4.02 13.94
CA PHE A 326 -3.40 -2.73 14.28
C PHE A 326 -2.81 -2.23 15.60
N THR A 327 -1.65 -1.58 15.52
CA THR A 327 -0.91 -1.04 16.66
C THR A 327 -0.62 0.44 16.44
N GLU A 328 -0.41 1.18 17.52
CA GLU A 328 -0.09 2.61 17.47
C GLU A 328 1.14 2.90 16.59
N SER A 329 2.23 2.13 16.77
CA SER A 329 3.46 2.29 15.99
C SER A 329 3.23 2.05 14.50
N ASN A 330 2.48 1.01 14.12
CA ASN A 330 2.15 0.75 12.71
C ASN A 330 1.28 1.85 12.10
N ILE A 331 0.32 2.39 12.87
CA ILE A 331 -0.53 3.50 12.43
C ILE A 331 0.30 4.76 12.21
N ARG A 332 1.18 5.11 13.15
CA ARG A 332 2.09 6.26 13.02
C ARG A 332 3.03 6.10 11.83
N GLY A 333 3.61 4.91 11.65
CA GLY A 333 4.45 4.58 10.50
C GLY A 333 3.71 4.75 9.17
N PHE A 334 2.46 4.29 9.08
CA PHE A 334 1.61 4.48 7.90
C PHE A 334 1.37 5.98 7.61
N ILE A 335 1.01 6.77 8.61
CA ILE A 335 0.76 8.22 8.45
C ILE A 335 2.04 8.94 7.99
N CYS A 336 3.19 8.65 8.60
CA CYS A 336 4.47 9.21 8.18
C CYS A 336 4.83 8.83 6.74
N GLY A 337 4.61 7.57 6.36
CA GLY A 337 4.82 7.10 5.00
C GLY A 337 3.92 7.82 3.98
N LEU A 338 2.67 8.08 4.35
CA LEU A 338 1.71 8.82 3.53
C LEU A 338 2.13 10.28 3.32
N VAL A 339 2.61 10.94 4.38
CA VAL A 339 3.17 12.31 4.29
C VAL A 339 4.41 12.33 3.41
N ALA A 340 5.32 11.38 3.58
CA ALA A 340 6.53 11.29 2.76
C ALA A 340 6.20 11.10 1.26
N LYS A 341 5.14 10.36 0.94
CA LYS A 341 4.67 10.13 -0.44
C LYS A 341 3.77 11.22 -1.00
N GLN A 342 3.40 12.22 -0.22
CA GLN A 342 2.48 13.28 -0.66
C GLN A 342 2.96 13.98 -1.93
N GLY A 343 4.25 14.31 -2.03
CA GLY A 343 4.81 14.99 -3.21
C GLY A 343 4.67 14.15 -4.49
N GLU A 344 5.01 12.86 -4.43
CA GLU A 344 4.87 11.92 -5.55
C GLU A 344 3.40 11.79 -5.98
N ILE A 345 2.47 11.66 -5.02
CA ILE A 345 1.04 11.56 -5.29
C ILE A 345 0.52 12.82 -6.02
N GLN A 346 0.95 14.01 -5.58
CA GLN A 346 0.59 15.27 -6.21
C GLN A 346 1.09 15.38 -7.65
N VAL A 347 2.32 14.91 -7.91
CA VAL A 347 2.89 14.87 -9.26
C VAL A 347 2.11 13.89 -10.15
N ASP A 348 1.79 12.70 -9.65
CA ASP A 348 0.99 11.73 -10.39
C ASP A 348 -0.40 12.27 -10.72
N MET A 349 -1.07 12.93 -9.76
CA MET A 349 -2.38 13.57 -10.00
C MET A 349 -2.32 14.60 -11.13
N ALA A 350 -1.25 15.40 -11.17
CA ALA A 350 -1.01 16.37 -12.22
C ALA A 350 -0.76 15.69 -13.58
N CYS A 351 0.03 14.61 -13.61
CA CYS A 351 0.21 13.79 -14.81
C CYS A 351 -1.11 13.19 -15.32
N ASP A 352 -1.94 12.64 -14.43
CA ASP A 352 -3.23 12.05 -14.76
C ASP A 352 -4.15 13.06 -15.46
N VAL A 353 -4.29 14.27 -14.88
CA VAL A 353 -5.10 15.35 -15.47
C VAL A 353 -4.49 15.85 -16.78
N PHE A 354 -3.15 15.97 -16.85
CA PHE A 354 -2.47 16.37 -18.07
C PHE A 354 -2.74 15.37 -19.20
N ASP A 355 -2.59 14.08 -18.95
CA ASP A 355 -2.84 13.04 -19.93
C ASP A 355 -4.30 13.00 -20.36
N GLU A 356 -5.24 13.17 -19.42
CA GLU A 356 -6.65 13.26 -19.76
C GLU A 356 -6.94 14.40 -20.75
N ILE A 357 -6.35 15.58 -20.51
CA ILE A 357 -6.46 16.73 -21.40
C ILE A 357 -5.85 16.44 -22.76
N MET A 358 -4.69 15.79 -22.81
CA MET A 358 -3.95 15.59 -24.05
C MET A 358 -4.46 14.40 -24.88
N ARG A 359 -5.17 13.45 -24.26
CA ARG A 359 -5.53 12.16 -24.85
C ARG A 359 -6.36 12.24 -26.14
N TYR A 360 -7.40 13.06 -26.18
CA TYR A 360 -8.45 12.91 -27.20
C TYR A 360 -8.39 13.91 -28.37
N HIS A 361 -7.88 15.11 -28.14
CA HIS A 361 -7.83 16.15 -29.16
C HIS A 361 -6.41 16.67 -29.33
N SER A 362 -5.81 16.44 -30.50
CA SER A 362 -4.50 16.99 -30.86
C SER A 362 -4.47 18.52 -30.79
N ASP A 363 -5.63 19.19 -30.96
CA ASP A 363 -5.76 20.64 -30.80
C ASP A 363 -5.59 21.12 -29.35
N ASN A 364 -5.59 20.23 -28.35
CA ASN A 364 -5.24 20.60 -26.97
C ASN A 364 -3.72 20.75 -26.77
N ARG A 365 -2.93 20.22 -27.71
CA ARG A 365 -1.48 20.07 -27.61
C ARG A 365 -0.78 21.25 -28.30
N ALA A 366 0.27 21.76 -27.69
CA ALA A 366 1.25 22.66 -28.31
C ALA A 366 2.63 22.00 -28.25
N TYR A 367 3.26 21.84 -29.41
CA TYR A 367 4.55 21.15 -29.55
C TYR A 367 5.71 22.13 -29.50
N TYR A 368 6.82 21.68 -28.92
CA TYR A 368 8.12 22.35 -28.92
C TYR A 368 9.22 21.28 -28.96
N MET A 369 10.45 21.67 -29.26
CA MET A 369 11.58 20.74 -29.30
C MET A 369 12.23 20.64 -27.92
N GLY A 370 12.31 19.43 -27.38
CA GLY A 370 12.90 19.11 -26.07
C GLY A 370 14.42 18.93 -26.12
N TRP A 371 14.87 17.73 -26.49
CA TRP A 371 16.28 17.31 -26.45
C TRP A 371 16.82 16.98 -27.84
N ARG A 372 18.14 17.15 -28.02
CA ARG A 372 18.89 16.68 -29.21
C ARG A 372 19.06 15.15 -29.26
N SER A 373 18.72 14.46 -28.16
CA SER A 373 18.98 13.03 -27.95
C SER A 373 18.20 12.11 -28.87
N ASN A 374 18.79 10.94 -29.17
CA ASN A 374 18.13 9.80 -29.83
C ASN A 374 17.03 9.14 -28.98
N ASP A 375 16.84 9.55 -27.72
CA ASP A 375 15.71 9.14 -26.87
C ASP A 375 14.40 9.73 -27.40
N ARG A 376 13.72 8.98 -28.26
CA ARG A 376 12.53 9.43 -29.00
C ARG A 376 11.31 9.81 -28.14
N HIS A 377 11.27 9.42 -26.86
CA HIS A 377 10.24 9.88 -25.91
C HIS A 377 10.48 11.31 -25.40
N ARG A 378 11.68 11.87 -25.62
CA ARG A 378 12.10 13.22 -25.22
C ARG A 378 12.04 14.25 -26.34
N THR A 379 11.90 13.81 -27.59
CA THR A 379 11.88 14.68 -28.77
C THR A 379 10.50 15.28 -29.03
N LEU A 380 9.42 14.58 -28.66
CA LEU A 380 8.04 15.03 -28.80
C LEU A 380 7.50 15.77 -27.57
N ALA A 381 8.24 16.77 -27.13
CA ALA A 381 7.84 17.58 -26.01
C ALA A 381 6.57 18.39 -26.33
N MET A 382 5.61 18.35 -25.40
CA MET A 382 4.32 19.00 -25.59
C MET A 382 3.82 19.63 -24.31
N ARG A 383 2.97 20.64 -24.47
CA ARG A 383 2.29 21.32 -23.37
C ARG A 383 0.83 21.55 -23.70
N ILE A 384 -0.01 21.67 -22.69
CA ILE A 384 -1.41 22.05 -22.82
C ILE A 384 -1.47 23.51 -23.27
N LYS A 385 -2.35 23.81 -24.24
CA LYS A 385 -2.66 25.19 -24.62
C LYS A 385 -3.29 25.96 -23.46
N THR A 386 -2.74 27.14 -23.19
CA THR A 386 -3.20 28.10 -22.18
C THR A 386 -4.42 28.90 -22.64
N THR A 387 -4.83 28.77 -23.90
CA THR A 387 -5.96 29.51 -24.50
C THR A 387 -7.29 28.76 -24.45
N ARG A 388 -7.30 27.49 -24.86
CA ARG A 388 -8.48 26.61 -24.84
C ARG A 388 -8.06 25.15 -24.97
N PHE A 389 -8.73 24.26 -24.24
CA PHE A 389 -8.73 22.83 -24.53
C PHE A 389 -10.16 22.25 -24.48
N VAL A 390 -10.35 21.08 -25.08
CA VAL A 390 -11.65 20.41 -25.20
C VAL A 390 -11.55 19.00 -24.64
N LEU A 391 -12.49 18.59 -23.81
CA LEU A 391 -12.59 17.21 -23.36
C LEU A 391 -13.92 16.57 -23.82
N PRO A 392 -13.88 15.37 -24.42
CA PRO A 392 -15.07 14.61 -24.77
C PRO A 392 -15.50 13.65 -23.63
N GLY A 393 -16.61 12.95 -23.87
CA GLY A 393 -17.10 11.90 -22.98
C GLY A 393 -17.96 12.39 -21.80
N PHE A 394 -18.47 13.63 -21.87
CA PHE A 394 -19.37 14.20 -20.86
C PHE A 394 -20.81 14.04 -21.34
N GLN A 395 -21.38 12.86 -21.13
CA GLN A 395 -22.79 12.60 -21.46
C GLN A 395 -23.70 12.78 -20.24
N TYR A 396 -24.97 13.08 -20.52
CA TYR A 396 -26.01 13.06 -19.50
C TYR A 396 -26.35 11.63 -19.14
N TRP A 397 -26.73 11.44 -17.88
CA TRP A 397 -27.29 10.17 -17.45
C TRP A 397 -28.60 9.90 -18.22
N PRO A 398 -28.78 8.73 -18.86
CA PRO A 398 -29.93 8.45 -19.75
C PRO A 398 -31.30 8.69 -19.11
N PHE A 399 -31.40 8.57 -17.78
CA PHE A 399 -32.63 8.71 -17.00
C PHE A 399 -32.59 9.87 -16.00
N GLY A 400 -31.60 10.76 -16.11
CA GLY A 400 -31.32 11.79 -15.13
C GLY A 400 -31.32 13.18 -15.77
N SER A 401 -31.55 14.20 -14.94
CA SER A 401 -31.38 15.58 -15.40
C SER A 401 -29.90 15.96 -15.54
N GLY A 402 -28.97 15.13 -15.02
CA GLY A 402 -27.54 15.29 -14.64
C GLY A 402 -26.46 14.87 -15.65
N LEU A 403 -25.23 15.39 -15.52
CA LEU A 403 -24.03 14.67 -15.97
C LEU A 403 -23.91 13.34 -15.20
N ALA A 404 -23.41 12.30 -15.87
CA ALA A 404 -23.11 11.03 -15.20
C ALA A 404 -22.13 11.23 -14.02
N TRP A 405 -22.20 10.35 -13.02
CA TRP A 405 -21.31 10.41 -11.84
C TRP A 405 -19.82 10.42 -12.24
N GLU A 406 -19.43 9.57 -13.19
CA GLU A 406 -18.06 9.51 -13.70
C GLU A 406 -17.61 10.84 -14.33
N SER A 407 -18.50 11.52 -15.06
CA SER A 407 -18.24 12.83 -15.65
C SER A 407 -18.02 13.90 -14.57
N ARG A 408 -18.84 13.91 -13.51
CA ARG A 408 -18.67 14.84 -12.38
C ARG A 408 -17.36 14.58 -11.65
N ARG A 409 -16.99 13.31 -11.49
CA ARG A 409 -15.75 12.88 -10.87
C ARG A 409 -14.51 13.39 -11.64
N ARG A 410 -14.51 13.27 -12.96
CA ARG A 410 -13.45 13.83 -13.83
C ARG A 410 -13.30 15.35 -13.66
N LEU A 411 -14.42 16.08 -13.55
CA LEU A 411 -14.38 17.53 -13.29
C LEU A 411 -13.78 17.85 -11.90
N ALA A 412 -14.16 17.08 -10.88
CA ALA A 412 -13.62 17.24 -9.53
C ALA A 412 -12.11 16.93 -9.46
N ASP A 413 -11.61 15.98 -10.25
CA ASP A 413 -10.17 15.68 -10.33
C ASP A 413 -9.40 16.88 -10.90
N ILE A 414 -9.93 17.55 -11.94
CA ILE A 414 -9.36 18.79 -12.48
C ILE A 414 -9.39 19.91 -11.43
N ASP A 415 -10.50 20.08 -10.71
CA ASP A 415 -10.64 21.07 -9.64
C ASP A 415 -9.56 20.90 -8.55
N LYS A 416 -9.32 19.66 -8.11
CA LYS A 416 -8.31 19.33 -7.10
C LYS A 416 -6.90 19.67 -7.55
N VAL A 417 -6.54 19.27 -8.78
CA VAL A 417 -5.20 19.55 -9.34
C VAL A 417 -4.97 21.05 -9.50
N PHE A 418 -5.94 21.81 -10.00
CA PHE A 418 -5.77 23.25 -10.16
C PHE A 418 -5.79 24.01 -8.83
N ALA A 419 -6.57 23.56 -7.84
CA ALA A 419 -6.49 24.09 -6.47
C ALA A 419 -5.11 23.84 -5.85
N MET A 420 -4.60 22.62 -5.99
CA MET A 420 -3.26 22.24 -5.53
C MET A 420 -2.17 23.12 -6.16
N LEU A 421 -2.22 23.35 -7.47
CA LEU A 421 -1.26 24.23 -8.18
C LEU A 421 -1.37 25.70 -7.79
N ASP A 422 -2.54 26.12 -7.29
CA ASP A 422 -2.82 27.45 -6.74
C ASP A 422 -2.46 27.56 -5.25
N GLY A 423 -2.03 26.47 -4.60
CA GLY A 423 -1.75 26.43 -3.17
C GLY A 423 -3.01 26.46 -2.30
N LYS A 424 -4.17 26.09 -2.85
CA LYS A 424 -5.46 26.00 -2.17
C LYS A 424 -5.86 24.53 -1.97
N LEU A 425 -6.67 24.26 -0.94
CA LEU A 425 -7.24 22.93 -0.70
C LEU A 425 -8.39 22.62 -1.67
N THR A 426 -9.23 23.62 -1.95
CA THR A 426 -10.38 23.52 -2.85
C THR A 426 -10.54 24.82 -3.64
N PRO A 427 -11.14 24.77 -4.84
CA PRO A 427 -11.59 25.98 -5.52
C PRO A 427 -12.69 26.69 -4.73
N GLU A 428 -12.88 28.00 -4.96
CA GLU A 428 -14.02 28.77 -4.43
C GLU A 428 -15.34 28.39 -5.13
N VAL A 429 -15.24 28.15 -6.45
CA VAL A 429 -16.29 27.63 -7.32
C VAL A 429 -15.67 26.53 -8.18
N GLY A 430 -16.01 25.27 -7.88
CA GLY A 430 -15.53 24.10 -8.63
C GLY A 430 -16.31 23.86 -9.92
N LEU A 431 -15.66 23.22 -10.90
CA LEU A 431 -16.30 22.69 -12.10
C LEU A 431 -17.39 21.68 -11.75
N ALA A 432 -17.14 20.77 -10.81
CA ALA A 432 -18.14 19.76 -10.42
C ALA A 432 -19.42 20.43 -9.87
N ASP A 433 -19.26 21.39 -8.95
CA ASP A 433 -20.36 22.15 -8.35
C ASP A 433 -21.11 22.98 -9.40
N LEU A 434 -20.38 23.58 -10.34
CA LEU A 434 -20.97 24.36 -11.43
C LEU A 434 -21.90 23.51 -12.29
N PHE A 435 -21.50 22.27 -12.61
CA PHE A 435 -22.33 21.34 -13.37
C PHE A 435 -23.47 20.71 -12.55
N GLU A 436 -23.35 20.71 -11.23
CA GLU A 436 -24.42 20.27 -10.32
C GLU A 436 -25.52 21.32 -10.18
N HIS A 437 -25.14 22.59 -9.98
CA HIS A 437 -26.09 23.66 -9.65
C HIS A 437 -26.58 24.47 -10.86
N HIS A 438 -25.79 24.58 -11.94
CA HIS A 438 -26.11 25.41 -13.11
C HIS A 438 -26.35 24.60 -14.39
N GLN A 439 -26.88 23.40 -14.20
CA GLN A 439 -26.94 22.42 -15.27
C GLN A 439 -27.78 22.84 -16.49
N ARG A 440 -28.93 23.52 -16.27
CA ARG A 440 -29.80 23.95 -17.36
C ARG A 440 -29.12 24.97 -18.27
N ALA A 441 -28.45 25.95 -17.67
CA ALA A 441 -27.69 26.96 -18.40
C ALA A 441 -26.57 26.33 -19.24
N LEU A 442 -25.80 25.42 -18.64
CA LEU A 442 -24.75 24.67 -19.35
C LEU A 442 -25.32 23.80 -20.48
N ALA A 443 -26.46 23.12 -20.26
CA ALA A 443 -27.14 22.32 -21.27
C ALA A 443 -27.59 23.13 -22.49
N ASN A 444 -27.97 24.39 -22.25
CA ASN A 444 -28.38 25.35 -23.28
C ASN A 444 -27.18 25.99 -23.99
N GLY A 445 -25.95 25.62 -23.63
CA GLY A 445 -24.74 26.13 -24.25
C GLY A 445 -24.32 27.51 -23.75
N GLU A 446 -24.79 27.94 -22.58
CA GLU A 446 -24.29 29.14 -21.91
C GLU A 446 -22.83 28.93 -21.48
N ARG A 447 -22.06 30.02 -21.45
CA ARG A 447 -20.68 30.01 -20.95
C ARG A 447 -20.71 30.46 -19.50
N LEU A 448 -20.30 29.57 -18.60
CA LEU A 448 -20.29 29.83 -17.16
C LEU A 448 -18.86 29.84 -16.63
N GLN A 449 -18.68 30.51 -15.49
CA GLN A 449 -17.38 30.75 -14.89
C GLN A 449 -17.21 29.88 -13.63
N ALA A 450 -16.11 29.14 -13.58
CA ALA A 450 -15.56 28.52 -12.37
C ALA A 450 -14.32 29.29 -11.89
N SER A 451 -13.68 28.82 -10.82
CA SER A 451 -12.48 29.46 -10.26
C SER A 451 -11.35 29.55 -11.29
N TYR A 452 -11.05 28.44 -11.94
CA TYR A 452 -9.88 28.30 -12.81
C TYR A 452 -10.21 28.35 -14.31
N PHE A 453 -11.46 28.13 -14.69
CA PHE A 453 -11.91 28.03 -16.08
C PHE A 453 -13.23 28.72 -16.30
N ASP A 454 -13.42 29.32 -17.46
CA ASP A 454 -14.76 29.40 -18.03
C ASP A 454 -15.03 28.12 -18.83
N VAL A 455 -16.27 27.64 -18.80
CA VAL A 455 -16.65 26.42 -19.49
C VAL A 455 -17.87 26.63 -20.37
N ARG A 456 -17.88 25.92 -21.49
CA ARG A 456 -19.04 25.80 -22.38
C ARG A 456 -19.30 24.33 -22.68
N TYR A 457 -20.52 23.88 -22.41
CA TYR A 457 -20.91 22.49 -22.62
C TYR A 457 -21.72 22.34 -23.90
N TYR A 458 -21.31 21.40 -24.75
CA TYR A 458 -21.99 21.06 -25.99
C TYR A 458 -22.69 19.70 -25.83
N LYS A 459 -23.89 19.74 -25.24
CA LYS A 459 -24.66 18.54 -24.87
C LYS A 459 -24.81 17.53 -26.00
N GLY A 460 -25.12 17.97 -27.21
CA GLY A 460 -25.30 17.08 -28.37
C GLY A 460 -24.02 16.36 -28.83
N ARG A 461 -22.84 16.87 -28.46
CA ARG A 461 -21.54 16.25 -28.78
C ARG A 461 -20.90 15.57 -27.55
N GLY A 462 -21.41 15.84 -26.35
CA GLY A 462 -20.82 15.36 -25.11
C GLY A 462 -19.42 15.93 -24.85
N THR A 463 -19.16 17.17 -25.28
CA THR A 463 -17.87 17.84 -25.12
C THR A 463 -17.99 19.06 -24.23
N ILE A 464 -16.97 19.30 -23.40
CA ILE A 464 -16.80 20.53 -22.63
C ILE A 464 -15.59 21.28 -23.18
N HIS A 465 -15.78 22.56 -23.46
CA HIS A 465 -14.70 23.46 -23.85
C HIS A 465 -14.29 24.24 -22.61
N PHE A 466 -13.00 24.22 -22.30
CA PHE A 466 -12.40 24.89 -21.17
C PHE A 466 -11.59 26.08 -21.65
N PHE A 467 -11.79 27.24 -21.03
CA PHE A 467 -11.06 28.47 -21.27
C PHE A 467 -10.34 28.86 -19.97
N PRO A 468 -9.03 28.60 -19.85
CA PRO A 468 -8.29 28.91 -18.64
C PRO A 468 -8.36 30.40 -18.29
N ARG A 469 -8.59 30.70 -17.01
CA ARG A 469 -8.60 32.07 -16.49
C ARG A 469 -7.21 32.56 -16.07
N SER A 470 -6.30 31.62 -15.80
CA SER A 470 -4.90 31.88 -15.48
C SER A 470 -3.99 31.04 -16.36
N LYS A 471 -3.29 31.70 -17.30
CA LYS A 471 -2.26 31.06 -18.11
C LYS A 471 -1.13 30.51 -17.23
N THR A 472 -0.82 31.20 -16.14
CA THR A 472 0.22 30.82 -15.17
C THR A 472 -0.08 29.47 -14.51
N LEU A 473 -1.33 29.18 -14.13
CA LEU A 473 -1.68 27.90 -13.53
C LEU A 473 -1.58 26.74 -14.52
N VAL A 474 -2.02 26.95 -15.76
CA VAL A 474 -1.83 25.94 -16.84
C VAL A 474 -0.35 25.74 -17.12
N ASP A 475 0.45 26.80 -17.12
CA ASP A 475 1.90 26.69 -17.32
C ASP A 475 2.60 26.01 -16.13
N ARG A 476 2.13 26.21 -14.89
CA ARG A 476 2.61 25.42 -13.73
C ARG A 476 2.37 23.93 -13.92
N LEU A 477 1.17 23.54 -14.38
CA LEU A 477 0.87 22.14 -14.72
C LEU A 477 1.83 21.62 -15.80
N ASN A 478 1.97 22.38 -16.90
CA ASN A 478 2.87 22.03 -18.01
C ASN A 478 4.31 21.87 -17.55
N ARG A 479 4.81 22.76 -16.69
CA ARG A 479 6.18 22.71 -16.19
C ARG A 479 6.41 21.56 -15.23
N LEU A 480 5.45 21.27 -14.35
CA LEU A 480 5.52 20.15 -13.43
C LEU A 480 5.60 18.83 -14.21
N VAL A 481 4.66 18.58 -15.12
CA VAL A 481 4.64 17.36 -15.95
C VAL A 481 5.83 17.32 -16.90
N GLY A 482 6.22 18.46 -17.47
CA GLY A 482 7.37 18.56 -18.36
C GLY A 482 8.69 18.22 -17.67
N ARG A 483 8.86 18.55 -16.38
CA ARG A 483 10.02 18.12 -15.59
C ARG A 483 9.98 16.63 -15.30
N GLU A 484 8.83 16.11 -14.87
CA GLU A 484 8.65 14.68 -14.57
C GLU A 484 8.93 13.80 -15.79
N ARG A 485 8.51 14.25 -16.99
CA ARG A 485 8.76 13.56 -18.26
C ARG A 485 10.11 13.87 -18.89
N ALA A 486 10.94 14.67 -18.21
CA ALA A 486 12.20 15.18 -18.73
C ALA A 486 12.05 15.84 -20.12
N TRP A 487 10.94 16.54 -20.38
CA TRP A 487 10.74 17.41 -21.54
C TRP A 487 11.33 18.81 -21.33
N LEU A 488 11.50 19.20 -20.07
CA LEU A 488 12.13 20.45 -19.65
C LEU A 488 13.52 20.17 -19.06
N PRO A 489 14.43 21.16 -19.08
CA PRO A 489 15.70 21.04 -18.38
C PRO A 489 15.50 20.92 -16.87
N GLU A 490 16.42 20.24 -16.19
CA GLU A 490 16.44 20.18 -14.71
C GLU A 490 16.74 21.56 -14.11
N ASP A 491 17.62 22.32 -14.76
CA ASP A 491 17.98 23.68 -14.41
C ASP A 491 17.68 24.62 -15.59
N ALA A 492 16.98 25.72 -15.32
CA ALA A 492 16.61 26.68 -16.36
C ALA A 492 17.84 27.31 -17.05
N GLU A 493 18.98 27.38 -16.36
CA GLU A 493 20.24 27.91 -16.88
C GLU A 493 20.96 26.94 -17.83
N GLN A 494 20.59 25.64 -17.82
CA GLN A 494 21.14 24.64 -18.75
C GLN A 494 20.54 24.73 -20.16
N ALA A 495 19.47 25.50 -20.35
CA ALA A 495 18.79 25.62 -21.64
C ALA A 495 19.21 26.90 -22.37
N HIS A 496 19.47 26.76 -23.68
CA HIS A 496 19.69 27.90 -24.56
C HIS A 496 18.47 28.86 -24.51
N PRO A 497 18.63 30.18 -24.60
CA PRO A 497 17.50 31.12 -24.60
C PRO A 497 16.42 30.80 -25.65
N ASP A 498 16.83 30.29 -26.81
CA ASP A 498 15.90 29.90 -27.88
C ASP A 498 15.01 28.72 -27.50
N PHE A 499 15.42 27.84 -26.57
CA PHE A 499 14.55 26.78 -26.02
C PHE A 499 13.34 27.39 -25.29
N TRP A 500 13.58 28.39 -24.44
CA TRP A 500 12.49 29.05 -23.73
C TRP A 500 11.65 29.91 -24.67
N ALA A 501 12.28 30.56 -25.66
CA ALA A 501 11.56 31.32 -26.67
C ALA A 501 10.61 30.44 -27.50
N GLN A 502 11.06 29.27 -27.95
CA GLN A 502 10.20 28.32 -28.66
C GLN A 502 9.12 27.70 -27.75
N TYR A 503 9.43 27.40 -26.48
CA TYR A 503 8.46 26.87 -25.52
C TYR A 503 7.29 27.85 -25.35
N GLU A 504 7.60 29.13 -25.17
CA GLU A 504 6.60 30.20 -25.08
C GLU A 504 5.83 30.40 -26.40
N ALA A 505 6.52 30.25 -27.55
CA ALA A 505 5.91 30.36 -28.87
C ALA A 505 5.11 29.13 -29.34
N ALA A 506 5.19 28.00 -28.63
CA ALA A 506 4.64 26.70 -29.05
C ALA A 506 3.16 26.75 -29.53
N GLU A 507 2.30 27.51 -28.84
CA GLU A 507 0.90 27.68 -29.26
C GLU A 507 0.75 28.37 -30.62
N LYS A 508 1.60 29.36 -30.93
CA LYS A 508 1.60 30.07 -32.21
C LYS A 508 2.05 29.15 -33.34
N MET A 509 3.00 28.28 -33.06
CA MET A 509 3.56 27.31 -34.02
C MET A 509 2.64 26.12 -34.25
N THR A 510 1.68 25.86 -33.34
CA THR A 510 0.85 24.64 -33.37
C THR A 510 0.12 24.42 -34.71
N LYS A 511 -0.36 25.49 -35.36
CA LYS A 511 -1.02 25.36 -36.67
C LYS A 511 -0.05 24.88 -37.75
N THR A 512 1.16 25.43 -37.78
CA THR A 512 2.22 25.03 -38.70
C THR A 512 2.66 23.59 -38.43
N VAL A 513 2.87 23.23 -37.16
CA VAL A 513 3.19 21.85 -36.75
C VAL A 513 2.10 20.87 -37.18
N ASN A 514 0.83 21.15 -36.89
CA ASN A 514 -0.27 20.26 -37.26
C ASN A 514 -0.40 20.10 -38.79
N ALA A 515 -0.16 21.16 -39.57
CA ALA A 515 -0.14 21.07 -41.03
C ALA A 515 1.01 20.16 -41.51
N ALA A 516 2.23 20.37 -40.99
CA ALA A 516 3.40 19.57 -41.31
C ALA A 516 3.24 18.08 -40.93
N ILE A 517 2.53 17.79 -39.83
CA ILE A 517 2.15 16.43 -39.43
C ILE A 517 1.18 15.82 -40.43
N VAL A 518 0.12 16.56 -40.83
CA VAL A 518 -0.90 16.07 -41.77
C VAL A 518 -0.29 15.80 -43.15
N GLU A 519 0.63 16.62 -43.63
CA GLU A 519 1.35 16.38 -44.89
C GLU A 519 2.16 15.08 -44.89
N ARG A 520 2.68 14.67 -43.72
CA ARG A 520 3.44 13.44 -43.54
C ARG A 520 2.56 12.21 -43.25
N GLN A 521 1.26 12.40 -42.98
CA GLN A 521 0.32 11.31 -42.78
C GLN A 521 -0.10 10.67 -44.11
N ARG A 522 0.14 9.37 -44.28
CA ARG A 522 -0.30 8.61 -45.46
C ARG A 522 -1.77 8.16 -45.32
N GLY A 523 -2.71 9.10 -45.34
CA GLY A 523 -4.14 8.81 -45.28
C GLY A 523 -4.70 8.56 -43.87
N HIS A 524 -6.03 8.43 -43.76
CA HIS A 524 -6.76 8.44 -42.47
C HIS A 524 -6.37 7.31 -41.49
N TYR A 525 -5.87 6.17 -41.98
CA TYR A 525 -5.46 5.03 -41.16
C TYR A 525 -4.04 5.13 -40.60
N HIS A 526 -3.27 6.15 -40.99
CA HIS A 526 -1.88 6.38 -40.57
C HIS A 526 -1.75 7.65 -39.72
N ASN A 527 -2.55 7.74 -38.66
CA ASN A 527 -2.45 8.85 -37.71
C ASN A 527 -1.12 8.73 -36.92
N LEU A 528 -0.15 9.58 -37.26
CA LEU A 528 1.19 9.58 -36.66
C LEU A 528 1.16 9.73 -35.13
N LEU A 529 0.24 10.53 -34.57
CA LEU A 529 0.13 10.70 -33.12
C LEU A 529 -0.37 9.43 -32.44
N TRP A 530 -1.35 8.76 -33.04
CA TRP A 530 -1.85 7.49 -32.52
C TRP A 530 -0.78 6.39 -32.62
N MET A 531 -0.07 6.31 -33.75
CA MET A 531 1.02 5.35 -33.96
C MET A 531 2.19 5.57 -32.99
N ALA A 532 2.53 6.82 -32.66
CA ALA A 532 3.57 7.14 -31.69
C ALA A 532 3.19 6.70 -30.25
N GLU A 533 1.90 6.64 -29.93
CA GLU A 533 1.39 6.25 -28.62
C GLU A 533 1.07 4.74 -28.52
N HIS A 534 0.54 4.13 -29.59
CA HIS A 534 -0.05 2.77 -29.55
C HIS A 534 0.49 1.82 -30.63
N GLY A 535 1.38 2.28 -31.51
CA GLY A 535 1.99 1.44 -32.56
C GLY A 535 2.96 0.41 -31.99
N GLN A 536 3.22 -0.65 -32.76
CA GLN A 536 4.32 -1.58 -32.49
C GLN A 536 5.67 -0.87 -32.65
N ASP A 537 6.76 -1.44 -32.12
CA ASP A 537 8.06 -0.75 -31.99
C ASP A 537 8.53 -0.06 -33.28
N ASP A 538 8.43 -0.71 -34.44
CA ASP A 538 8.82 -0.15 -35.74
C ASP A 538 7.89 1.00 -36.20
N ASP A 539 6.58 0.83 -36.03
CA ASP A 539 5.59 1.87 -36.38
C ASP A 539 5.69 3.08 -35.46
N ARG A 540 5.94 2.84 -34.17
CA ARG A 540 6.17 3.87 -33.15
C ARG A 540 7.44 4.65 -33.44
N ALA A 541 8.53 3.94 -33.73
CA ALA A 541 9.81 4.51 -34.14
C ALA A 541 9.66 5.46 -35.34
N ARG A 542 9.02 4.97 -36.40
CA ARG A 542 8.78 5.71 -37.63
C ARG A 542 7.86 6.90 -37.41
N ALA A 543 6.80 6.73 -36.62
CA ALA A 543 5.89 7.83 -36.30
C ALA A 543 6.60 8.93 -35.51
N MET A 544 7.44 8.57 -34.54
CA MET A 544 8.24 9.53 -33.76
C MET A 544 9.24 10.30 -34.63
N GLU A 545 9.88 9.64 -35.60
CA GLU A 545 10.77 10.28 -36.56
C GLU A 545 10.05 11.34 -37.41
N LEU A 546 8.93 10.95 -38.04
CA LEU A 546 8.14 11.86 -38.87
C LEU A 546 7.55 13.04 -38.09
N LEU A 547 7.16 12.81 -36.83
CA LEU A 547 6.70 13.89 -35.95
C LEU A 547 7.86 14.83 -35.56
N GLY A 548 9.05 14.28 -35.28
CA GLY A 548 10.25 15.07 -35.00
C GLY A 548 10.64 15.97 -36.17
N GLU A 549 10.62 15.43 -37.39
CA GLU A 549 10.85 16.21 -38.62
C GLU A 549 9.82 17.33 -38.80
N ALA A 550 8.53 17.02 -38.59
CA ALA A 550 7.45 18.01 -38.73
C ALA A 550 7.60 19.17 -37.74
N ILE A 551 7.98 18.87 -36.49
CA ILE A 551 8.20 19.90 -35.47
C ILE A 551 9.46 20.70 -35.80
N THR A 552 10.55 20.04 -36.21
CA THR A 552 11.81 20.70 -36.61
C THR A 552 11.57 21.73 -37.72
N GLU A 553 10.88 21.31 -38.78
CA GLU A 553 10.53 22.18 -39.91
C GLU A 553 9.67 23.36 -39.45
N ALA A 554 8.63 23.09 -38.65
CA ALA A 554 7.75 24.13 -38.16
C ALA A 554 8.47 25.13 -37.25
N VAL A 555 9.33 24.66 -36.34
CA VAL A 555 10.12 25.52 -35.44
C VAL A 555 11.10 26.38 -36.24
N GLY A 556 11.79 25.81 -37.23
CA GLY A 556 12.65 26.55 -38.15
C GLY A 556 11.93 27.62 -38.96
N ALA A 557 10.71 27.32 -39.45
CA ALA A 557 9.88 28.27 -40.18
C ALA A 557 9.45 29.50 -39.35
N HIS A 558 9.49 29.40 -38.01
CA HIS A 558 9.24 30.52 -37.09
C HIS A 558 10.52 31.21 -36.60
N GLY A 559 11.68 30.89 -37.19
CA GLY A 559 12.94 31.59 -36.95
C GLY A 559 13.73 31.12 -35.73
N PHE A 560 13.39 29.95 -35.17
CA PHE A 560 14.15 29.34 -34.09
C PHE A 560 15.15 28.33 -34.66
N GLU A 561 16.38 28.33 -34.15
CA GLU A 561 17.39 27.37 -34.56
C GLU A 561 17.11 25.99 -33.95
N PRO A 562 16.84 24.94 -34.76
CA PRO A 562 16.57 23.61 -34.24
C PRO A 562 17.80 22.95 -33.59
N GLU A 563 18.99 23.56 -33.67
CA GLU A 563 20.22 23.04 -33.07
C GLU A 563 20.41 23.46 -31.60
N THR A 564 19.65 24.44 -31.11
CA THR A 564 19.75 24.96 -29.73
C THR A 564 18.97 24.13 -28.71
N LEU A 565 19.04 22.81 -28.83
CA LEU A 565 18.29 21.84 -28.02
C LEU A 565 19.01 21.51 -26.72
N LEU A 566 18.28 20.89 -25.77
CA LEU A 566 18.89 20.36 -24.55
C LEU A 566 19.90 19.24 -24.88
N GLU A 567 21.11 19.34 -24.34
CA GLU A 567 22.18 18.33 -24.47
C GLU A 567 22.21 17.39 -23.26
N ALA A 568 22.19 16.07 -23.50
CA ALA A 568 22.19 15.06 -22.44
C ALA A 568 23.47 15.15 -21.59
N ASN A 569 23.32 15.20 -20.25
CA ASN A 569 24.45 15.12 -19.33
C ASN A 569 24.98 13.67 -19.27
N PRO A 570 26.21 13.38 -19.73
CA PRO A 570 26.75 12.02 -19.77
C PRO A 570 27.03 11.41 -18.39
N ALA A 571 27.05 12.20 -17.31
CA ALA A 571 27.39 11.73 -15.96
C ALA A 571 26.24 11.06 -15.18
N ARG A 572 25.01 11.06 -15.73
CA ARG A 572 23.85 10.39 -15.11
C ARG A 572 23.02 9.70 -16.20
N PRO A 573 23.16 8.38 -16.40
CA PRO A 573 22.22 7.64 -17.25
C PRO A 573 20.83 7.75 -16.59
N ARG A 574 19.93 8.52 -17.19
CA ARG A 574 18.59 8.79 -16.66
C ARG A 574 17.65 7.63 -17.03
N LEU A 575 16.85 7.20 -16.06
CA LEU A 575 15.94 6.05 -16.11
C LEU A 575 15.11 6.04 -17.40
N THR A 576 15.29 4.99 -18.20
CA THR A 576 14.37 4.63 -19.28
C THR A 576 12.98 4.44 -18.69
N ALA A 577 11.98 5.10 -19.27
CA ALA A 577 10.57 4.89 -18.95
C ALA A 577 10.20 3.41 -19.20
N SER A 578 10.34 2.59 -18.17
CA SER A 578 9.56 1.37 -18.00
C SER A 578 8.23 1.80 -17.38
N ARG A 579 7.22 1.95 -18.22
CA ARG A 579 5.81 1.70 -17.91
C ARG A 579 5.02 1.55 -19.20
#